data_AF-A0A1I7SNH9-F1
#
_entry.id   AF-A0A1I7SNH9-F1
#
_cell.length_a   1.000
_cell.length_b   1.000
_cell.length_c   1.000
_cell.angle_alpha   90.00
_cell.angle_beta   90.00
_cell.angle_gamma   90.00
#
_symmetry.space_group_name_H-M   'P 1'
#
loop_
_entity.id
_entity.type
_entity.pdbx_description
1 polymer ?
#
loop_
_entity_poly.entity_id
_entity_poly.type
_entity_poly.pdbx_seq_one_letter_code
_entity_poly.pdbx_strand_id
1 'polypeptide(L)'
;MDSFGGFNFKVVVALAIAWILTALVLLKGVKMMGKIAPYSATIPYVIIVMLFIRGVTLDGAKIGMDYYILKPNMTVIYDPE
;
A
#
# COMPACT_ATOMS: atom_id res chain seq x y z
N MET A 1 -2.62 1.06 30.28
CA MET A 1 -1.18 0.99 29.99
C MET A 1 -0.93 -0.40 29.45
N ASP A 2 -1.29 -0.60 28.19
CA ASP A 2 -1.30 -1.92 27.57
C ASP A 2 0.11 -2.47 27.52
N SER A 3 0.24 -3.68 28.05
CA SER A 3 1.49 -4.43 28.12
C SER A 3 2.15 -4.40 26.76
N PHE A 4 3.34 -3.79 26.66
CA PHE A 4 4.20 -3.93 25.50
C PHE A 4 4.31 -5.43 25.22
N GLY A 5 3.59 -5.88 24.18
CA GLY A 5 3.60 -7.26 23.75
C GLY A 5 5.05 -7.69 23.62
N GLY A 6 5.41 -8.79 24.27
CA GLY A 6 6.80 -9.21 24.45
C GLY A 6 7.59 -9.23 23.14
N PHE A 7 8.92 -9.20 23.27
CA PHE A 7 9.85 -9.10 22.15
C PHE A 7 9.58 -10.16 21.07
N ASN A 8 9.05 -9.74 19.91
CA ASN A 8 8.78 -10.65 18.81
C ASN A 8 10.06 -10.87 18.01
N PHE A 9 10.75 -11.98 18.32
CA PHE A 9 12.00 -12.35 17.66
C PHE A 9 11.90 -12.41 16.13
N LYS A 10 10.73 -12.77 15.57
CA LYS A 10 10.53 -12.79 14.11
C LYS A 10 10.61 -11.40 13.50
N VAL A 11 10.03 -10.39 14.17
CA VAL A 11 10.05 -9.00 13.72
C VAL A 11 11.47 -8.43 13.81
N VAL A 12 12.21 -8.79 14.86
CA VAL A 12 13.58 -8.32 15.08
C VAL A 12 14.52 -8.87 14.03
N VAL A 13 14.41 -10.16 13.69
CA VAL A 13 15.17 -10.77 12.60
C VAL A 13 14.78 -10.15 11.25
N ALA A 14 13.48 -9.94 10.99
CA ALA A 14 13.03 -9.28 9.76
C ALA A 14 13.58 -7.85 9.63
N LEU A 15 13.62 -7.10 10.73
CA LEU A 15 14.16 -5.75 10.77
C LEU A 15 15.68 -5.73 10.54
N ALA A 16 16.41 -6.65 11.15
CA ALA A 16 17.86 -6.80 10.94
C ALA A 16 18.18 -7.10 9.47
N ILE A 17 17.41 -8.00 8.83
CA ILE A 17 17.56 -8.31 7.40
C ILE A 17 17.26 -7.08 6.55
N ALA A 18 16.17 -6.34 6.83
CA ALA A 18 15.82 -5.13 6.09
C ALA A 18 16.93 -4.05 6.17
N TRP A 19 17.55 -3.89 7.34
CA TRP A 19 18.67 -2.98 7.54
C TRP A 19 19.91 -3.39 6.75
N ILE A 20 20.29 -4.67 6.80
CA ILE A 20 21.42 -5.20 6.04
C ILE A 20 21.20 -5.02 4.54
N LEU A 21 20.00 -5.35 4.03
CA LEU A 21 19.65 -5.14 2.62
C LEU A 21 19.74 -3.66 2.22
N THR A 22 19.23 -2.77 3.06
CA THR A 22 19.32 -1.32 2.82
C THR A 22 20.77 -0.85 2.77
N ALA A 23 21.61 -1.28 3.71
CA ALA A 23 23.04 -0.99 3.71
C ALA A 23 23.74 -1.53 2.44
N LEU A 24 23.40 -2.76 2.01
CA LEU A 24 23.94 -3.35 0.78
C LEU A 24 23.55 -2.58 -0.49
N VAL A 25 22.31 -2.09 -0.56
CA VAL A 25 21.84 -1.24 -1.68
C VAL A 25 22.59 0.08 -1.72
N LEU A 26 22.83 0.70 -0.56
CA LEU A 26 23.62 1.93 -0.46
C LEU A 26 25.08 1.70 -0.88
N LEU A 27 25.70 0.60 -0.43
CA LEU A 27 27.10 0.26 -0.75
C LEU A 27 27.32 -0.09 -2.23
N LYS A 28 26.39 -0.84 -2.85
CA LYS A 28 26.45 -1.15 -4.30
C LYS A 28 26.13 0.06 -5.19
N GLY A 29 25.73 1.18 -4.60
CA GLY A 29 25.60 2.48 -5.23
C GLY A 29 24.17 2.83 -5.66
N VAL A 30 23.83 4.11 -5.47
CA VAL A 30 22.54 4.74 -5.84
C VAL A 30 22.19 4.54 -7.32
N LYS A 31 23.19 4.27 -8.18
CA LYS A 31 23.00 4.02 -9.61
C LYS A 31 22.15 2.77 -9.89
N MET A 32 22.30 1.72 -9.07
CA MET A 32 21.48 0.51 -9.20
C MET A 32 20.07 0.73 -8.65
N MET A 33 19.96 1.43 -7.52
CA MET A 33 18.68 1.82 -6.92
C MET A 33 17.86 2.70 -7.87
N GLY A 34 18.49 3.66 -8.54
CA GLY A 34 17.86 4.50 -9.57
C GLY A 34 17.46 3.73 -10.83
N LYS A 35 18.08 2.59 -11.12
CA LYS A 35 17.65 1.70 -12.20
C LYS A 35 16.41 0.89 -11.82
N ILE A 36 16.28 0.48 -10.56
CA ILE A 36 15.17 -0.36 -10.06
C ILE A 36 13.94 0.49 -9.68
N ALA A 37 14.15 1.70 -9.14
CA ALA A 37 13.11 2.64 -8.75
C ALA A 37 12.02 2.90 -9.80
N PRO A 38 12.32 3.09 -11.10
CA PRO A 38 11.28 3.29 -12.11
C PRO A 38 10.39 2.06 -12.27
N TYR A 39 10.91 0.84 -12.09
CA TYR A 39 10.11 -0.38 -12.13
C TYR A 39 9.16 -0.46 -10.91
N SER A 40 9.66 -0.19 -9.70
CA SER A 40 8.79 -0.16 -8.51
C SER A 40 7.76 0.96 -8.55
N ALA A 41 8.07 2.09 -9.19
CA ALA A 41 7.12 3.18 -9.37
C ALA A 41 6.05 2.86 -10.42
N THR A 42 6.34 2.04 -11.44
CA THR A 42 5.36 1.63 -12.47
C THR A 42 4.47 0.46 -12.05
N ILE A 43 4.99 -0.47 -11.26
CA ILE A 43 4.22 -1.62 -10.73
C ILE A 43 2.88 -1.24 -10.09
N PRO A 44 2.76 -0.25 -9.18
CA PRO A 44 1.48 0.10 -8.57
C PRO A 44 0.46 0.54 -9.61
N TYR A 45 0.86 1.23 -10.68
CA TYR A 45 -0.05 1.60 -11.77
C TYR A 45 -0.58 0.37 -12.50
N VAL A 46 0.27 -0.62 -12.77
CA VAL A 46 -0.16 -1.88 -13.39
C VAL A 46 -1.15 -2.63 -12.50
N ILE A 47 -0.89 -2.67 -11.19
CA ILE A 47 -1.78 -3.28 -10.20
C ILE A 47 -3.12 -2.55 -10.18
N ILE A 48 -3.11 -1.21 -10.13
CA ILE A 48 -4.33 -0.39 -10.15
C ILE A 48 -5.14 -0.64 -11.41
N VAL A 49 -4.51 -0.67 -12.59
CA VAL A 49 -5.19 -0.93 -13.86
C VAL A 49 -5.80 -2.33 -13.89
N MET A 50 -5.06 -3.34 -13.44
CA MET A 50 -5.57 -4.72 -13.38
C MET A 50 -6.73 -4.86 -12.38
N LEU A 51 -6.61 -4.25 -11.20
CA LEU A 51 -7.67 -4.21 -10.19
C LEU A 51 -8.89 -3.44 -10.68
N PHE A 52 -8.69 -2.37 -11.45
CA PHE A 52 -9.77 -1.59 -12.05
C PHE A 52 -10.54 -2.45 -13.06
N ILE A 53 -9.85 -3.12 -13.99
CA ILE A 53 -10.48 -3.99 -14.98
C ILE A 53 -11.25 -5.12 -14.27
N ARG A 54 -10.65 -5.79 -13.28
CA ARG A 54 -11.35 -6.82 -12.50
C ARG A 54 -12.51 -6.25 -11.69
N GLY A 55 -12.35 -5.06 -11.13
CA GLY A 55 -13.37 -4.39 -10.33
C GLY A 55 -14.61 -4.05 -11.14
N VAL A 56 -14.47 -3.57 -12.38
CA VAL A 56 -15.60 -3.26 -13.26
C VAL A 56 -16.23 -4.49 -13.91
N THR A 57 -15.48 -5.60 -13.99
CA THR A 57 -15.97 -6.88 -14.55
C THR A 57 -16.71 -7.73 -13.50
N LEU A 58 -16.64 -7.38 -12.21
CA LEU A 58 -17.38 -8.08 -11.15
C LEU A 58 -18.86 -7.66 -11.14
N ASP A 59 -19.75 -8.65 -11.15
CA ASP A 59 -21.19 -8.45 -10.98
C ASP A 59 -21.47 -7.91 -9.57
N GLY A 60 -21.64 -6.59 -9.46
CA GLY A 60 -21.74 -5.87 -8.19
C GLY A 60 -20.98 -4.53 -8.17
N ALA A 61 -20.13 -4.27 -9.19
CA ALA A 61 -19.41 -3.00 -9.33
C ALA A 61 -20.32 -1.76 -9.29
N LYS A 62 -21.54 -1.89 -9.83
CA LYS A 62 -22.55 -0.83 -9.84
C LYS A 62 -23.05 -0.48 -8.43
N ILE A 63 -23.17 -1.45 -7.53
CA ILE A 63 -23.60 -1.21 -6.13
C ILE A 63 -22.52 -0.44 -5.38
N GLY A 64 -21.24 -0.82 -5.57
CA GLY A 64 -20.10 -0.10 -5.01
C GLY A 64 -19.99 1.32 -5.55
N MET A 65 -20.19 1.51 -6.86
CA MET A 65 -20.19 2.82 -7.49
C MET A 65 -21.36 3.70 -7.02
N ASP A 66 -22.56 3.12 -6.86
CA ASP A 66 -23.73 3.83 -6.37
C ASP A 66 -23.52 4.35 -4.94
N TYR A 67 -22.91 3.54 -4.08
CA TYR A 67 -22.63 3.89 -2.68
C TYR A 67 -21.48 4.89 -2.53
N TYR A 68 -20.40 4.73 -3.30
CA TYR A 68 -19.19 5.53 -3.14
C TYR A 68 -19.19 6.84 -3.94
N ILE A 69 -19.92 6.90 -5.07
CA ILE A 69 -19.89 8.04 -6.01
C ILE A 69 -21.29 8.68 -6.16
N LEU A 70 -22.37 7.90 -6.29
CA LEU A 70 -23.68 8.45 -6.69
C LEU A 70 -24.61 8.83 -5.53
N LYS A 71 -24.39 8.31 -4.31
CA LYS A 71 -25.16 8.68 -3.11
C LYS A 71 -24.25 9.08 -1.94
N PRO A 72 -23.48 10.17 -2.06
CA PRO A 72 -22.76 10.72 -0.93
C PRO A 72 -23.75 11.15 0.16
N ASN A 73 -23.57 10.65 1.39
CA ASN A 73 -24.36 11.10 2.52
C ASN A 73 -23.88 12.49 2.96
N MET A 74 -24.53 13.53 2.42
CA MET A 74 -24.14 14.93 2.66
C MET A 74 -24.30 15.38 4.12
N THR A 75 -24.97 14.59 4.97
CA THR A 75 -25.10 14.89 6.40
C THR A 75 -23.79 14.73 7.17
N VAL A 76 -22.89 13.85 6.72
CA VAL A 76 -21.58 13.61 7.35
C VAL A 76 -20.62 14.81 7.18
N ILE A 77 -20.88 15.69 6.21
CA ILE A 77 -20.07 16.90 5.97
C ILE A 77 -20.42 18.03 6.95
N TYR A 78 -21.64 18.02 7.51
CA TYR A 78 -22.16 19.11 8.36
C TYR A 78 -22.19 18.76 9.85
N ASP A 79 -21.93 17.50 10.23
CA ASP A 79 -21.77 17.09 11.62
C ASP A 79 -20.32 17.34 12.09
N PRO A 80 -20.10 18.17 13.11
CA PRO A 80 -18.77 18.51 13.61
C PRO A 80 -18.25 17.56 14.70
N GLU A 81 -18.63 16.28 14.69
CA GLU A 81 -18.06 15.28 15.61
C GLU A 81 -16.64 14.84 15.20
#